data_AF-A0A5R9J0Q8-F1
#
_entry.id   AF-A0A5R9J0Q8-F1
#
_cell.length_a   1.000
_cell.length_b   1.000
_cell.length_c   1.000
_cell.angle_alpha   90.00
_cell.angle_beta   90.00
_cell.angle_gamma   90.00
#
_symmetry.space_group_name_H-M   'P 1'
#
loop_
_entity.id
_entity.type
_entity.pdbx_description
1 polymer ?
#
loop_
_entity_poly.entity_id
_entity_poly.type
_entity_poly.pdbx_seq_one_letter_code
_entity_poly.pdbx_strand_id
1 'polypeptide(L)'
;MHLLSSNNRSEFLACPQLVRFDYVRGSDGFEPTLLIKGSTLLLKYVVLGVPTQLAFAVCNGRLLCALQIHDDGDDGGILWSIVEREEELNGIRGLARGEPLVVFLFNELAVNIAWNDFTTLGILDRLSEWAACATFGQVDHSTMMATTSPLLDRLHRRVEDDDVWLVLEIGGRSDWRPVRNHFITAGASSTLIDIFDGNEGNQQEQLAVWLTDNLLPTGVHYSPQIPKGAGTRELTDLLLSYEFGAVLIESKALSILTRERLPDRAKLKRKISSDIKKAFAQLRGAIRALRSGILVTGLKGDTLLVERESPAHVIVLVPDLELVEDRAAYGIEFIREFTRASGGFPHLLDISELLRVVQAAEMIAARGKTTTPMMAFDYYLTQRLEQAVDAGTLCIEVLLQFTEAETETN
;
A
#
# COMPACT_ATOMS: atom_id res chain seq x y z
N MET A 1 -13.55 7.88 13.90
CA MET A 1 -12.14 7.64 13.53
C MET A 1 -11.59 6.62 14.49
N HIS A 2 -10.93 5.59 14.00
CA HIS A 2 -10.23 4.62 14.84
C HIS A 2 -8.73 4.93 14.84
N LEU A 3 -8.11 4.92 16.02
CA LEU A 3 -6.67 5.04 16.19
C LEU A 3 -6.12 3.67 16.57
N LEU A 4 -5.24 3.12 15.74
CA LEU A 4 -4.64 1.81 15.97
C LEU A 4 -3.84 1.83 17.29
N SER A 5 -3.96 0.75 18.07
CA SER A 5 -3.03 0.47 19.17
C SER A 5 -1.60 0.38 18.65
N SER A 6 -0.59 0.58 19.50
CA SER A 6 0.83 0.52 19.08
C SER A 6 1.17 -0.80 18.36
N ASN A 7 0.62 -1.93 18.83
CA ASN A 7 0.83 -3.24 18.22
C ASN A 7 0.17 -3.32 16.84
N ASN A 8 -1.10 -2.91 16.72
CA ASN A 8 -1.80 -2.89 15.43
C ASN A 8 -1.12 -1.95 14.45
N ARG A 9 -0.66 -0.78 14.90
CA ARG A 9 0.04 0.18 14.04
C ARG A 9 1.34 -0.40 13.52
N SER A 10 2.14 -1.04 14.38
CA SER A 10 3.38 -1.70 13.97
C SER A 10 3.13 -2.80 12.94
N GLU A 11 2.14 -3.66 13.19
CA GLU A 11 1.77 -4.73 12.27
C GLU A 11 1.22 -4.19 10.95
N PHE A 12 0.31 -3.22 11.01
CA PHE A 12 -0.27 -2.61 9.81
C PHE A 12 0.81 -1.92 8.98
N LEU A 13 1.87 -1.37 9.57
CA LEU A 13 2.98 -0.80 8.80
C LEU A 13 3.91 -1.88 8.22
N ALA A 14 3.97 -3.08 8.81
CA ALA A 14 4.85 -4.17 8.36
C ALA A 14 4.21 -5.07 7.28
N CYS A 15 2.88 -5.23 7.32
CA CYS A 15 2.16 -6.13 6.42
C CYS A 15 1.40 -5.32 5.36
N PRO A 16 1.47 -5.67 4.06
CA PRO A 16 0.85 -4.87 3.00
C PRO A 16 -0.68 -4.87 3.10
N GLN A 17 -1.29 -6.03 3.36
CA GLN A 17 -2.73 -6.19 3.52
C GLN A 17 -2.99 -7.24 4.60
N LEU A 18 -4.04 -7.02 5.42
CA LEU A 18 -4.47 -7.97 6.46
C LEU A 18 -5.82 -7.57 7.03
N VAL A 19 -6.41 -8.46 7.82
CA VAL A 19 -7.60 -8.19 8.62
C VAL A 19 -7.34 -8.49 10.10
N ARG A 20 -7.82 -7.69 11.03
CA ARG A 20 -7.77 -7.99 12.48
C ARG A 20 -9.12 -7.73 13.11
N PHE A 21 -9.45 -8.55 14.10
CA PHE A 21 -10.49 -8.21 15.06
C PHE A 21 -9.91 -7.38 16.20
N ASP A 22 -10.77 -6.65 16.88
CA ASP A 22 -10.45 -5.94 18.10
C ASP A 22 -11.73 -5.80 18.94
N TYR A 23 -11.60 -5.43 20.21
CA TYR A 23 -12.71 -5.13 21.10
C TYR A 23 -12.48 -3.77 21.75
N VAL A 24 -13.04 -2.75 21.10
CA VAL A 24 -12.60 -1.37 21.27
C VAL A 24 -13.71 -0.57 21.93
N ARG A 25 -13.33 0.42 22.74
CA ARG A 25 -14.30 1.33 23.34
C ARG A 25 -14.77 2.38 22.33
N GLY A 26 -15.99 2.20 21.82
CA GLY A 26 -16.73 3.18 21.02
C GLY A 26 -17.52 4.18 21.89
N SER A 27 -18.54 4.80 21.29
CA SER A 27 -19.43 5.75 21.98
C SER A 27 -20.27 5.08 23.06
N ASP A 28 -20.72 3.86 22.79
CA ASP A 28 -21.74 3.15 23.58
C ASP A 28 -21.17 2.03 24.46
N GLY A 29 -19.84 1.97 24.58
CA GLY A 29 -19.13 0.94 25.35
C GLY A 29 -18.12 0.20 24.49
N PHE A 30 -17.77 -1.01 24.90
CA PHE A 30 -16.93 -1.87 24.09
C PHE A 30 -17.74 -2.54 22.99
N GLU A 31 -17.20 -2.55 21.77
CA GLU A 31 -17.88 -3.08 20.59
C GLU A 31 -16.94 -3.97 19.77
N PRO A 32 -17.45 -5.06 19.16
CA PRO A 32 -16.74 -5.82 18.14
C PRO A 32 -16.28 -4.91 17.01
N THR A 33 -14.99 -4.95 16.73
CA THR A 33 -14.38 -4.12 15.70
C THR A 33 -13.62 -4.96 14.69
N LEU A 34 -13.85 -4.73 13.41
CA LEU A 34 -13.07 -5.30 12.30
C LEU A 34 -12.18 -4.21 11.69
N LEU A 35 -10.88 -4.45 11.68
CA LEU A 35 -9.88 -3.57 11.10
C LEU A 35 -9.40 -4.20 9.79
N ILE A 36 -9.60 -3.52 8.67
CA ILE A 36 -9.22 -4.00 7.33
C ILE A 36 -8.11 -3.12 6.80
N LYS A 37 -6.92 -3.70 6.55
CA LYS A 37 -5.84 -3.05 5.81
C LYS A 37 -5.81 -3.58 4.38
N GLY A 38 -5.86 -2.68 3.39
CA GLY A 38 -5.78 -3.04 1.98
C GLY A 38 -5.08 -1.97 1.14
N SER A 39 -4.79 -2.29 -0.13
CA SER A 39 -4.38 -1.26 -1.08
C SER A 39 -5.52 -0.26 -1.29
N THR A 40 -5.19 1.00 -1.54
CA THR A 40 -6.16 2.05 -1.83
C THR A 40 -7.06 1.66 -3.00
N LEU A 41 -6.54 0.90 -3.97
CA LEU A 41 -7.34 0.33 -5.05
C LEU A 41 -8.38 -0.68 -4.53
N LEU A 42 -7.97 -1.67 -3.74
CA LEU A 42 -8.87 -2.68 -3.17
C LEU A 42 -9.96 -2.04 -2.29
N LEU A 43 -9.57 -1.08 -1.44
CA LEU A 43 -10.50 -0.39 -0.55
C LEU A 43 -11.53 0.46 -1.31
N LYS A 44 -11.17 0.98 -2.48
CA LYS A 44 -12.12 1.68 -3.35
C LYS A 44 -13.21 0.75 -3.88
N TYR A 45 -12.89 -0.50 -4.21
CA TYR A 45 -13.89 -1.51 -4.56
C TYR A 45 -14.85 -1.78 -3.39
N VAL A 46 -14.30 -1.90 -2.18
CA VAL A 46 -15.08 -2.10 -0.96
C VAL A 46 -16.06 -0.94 -0.72
N VAL A 47 -15.60 0.31 -0.80
CA VAL A 47 -16.49 1.48 -0.58
C VAL A 47 -17.50 1.69 -1.70
N LEU A 48 -17.21 1.19 -2.90
CA LEU A 48 -18.15 1.16 -4.03
C LEU A 48 -19.18 0.02 -3.93
N GLY A 49 -19.17 -0.74 -2.84
CA GLY A 49 -20.20 -1.74 -2.55
C GLY A 49 -19.99 -3.07 -3.25
N VAL A 50 -18.74 -3.45 -3.55
CA VAL A 50 -18.43 -4.82 -3.95
C VAL A 50 -18.86 -5.81 -2.85
N PRO A 51 -19.47 -6.95 -3.21
CA PRO A 51 -19.83 -7.98 -2.23
C PRO A 51 -18.62 -8.39 -1.40
N THR A 52 -18.83 -8.55 -0.10
CA THR A 52 -17.78 -8.79 0.87
C THR A 52 -18.27 -9.75 1.94
N GLN A 53 -17.54 -10.85 2.12
CA GLN A 53 -17.88 -11.93 3.01
C GLN A 53 -16.82 -12.12 4.08
N LEU A 54 -17.24 -12.22 5.33
CA LEU A 54 -16.41 -12.56 6.46
C LEU A 54 -16.53 -14.06 6.75
N ALA A 55 -15.40 -14.77 6.74
CA ALA A 55 -15.36 -16.21 6.90
C ALA A 55 -14.49 -16.60 8.10
N PHE A 56 -14.95 -17.59 8.86
CA PHE A 56 -14.24 -18.15 10.01
C PHE A 56 -14.03 -19.65 9.85
N ALA A 57 -12.88 -20.14 10.29
CA ALA A 57 -12.59 -21.57 10.38
C ALA A 57 -11.64 -21.86 11.54
N VAL A 58 -11.63 -23.09 12.04
CA VAL A 58 -10.62 -23.54 13.01
C VAL A 58 -9.51 -24.29 12.28
N CYS A 59 -8.27 -23.87 12.49
CA CYS A 59 -7.08 -24.49 11.93
C CYS A 59 -6.06 -24.72 13.05
N ASN A 60 -5.66 -25.98 13.28
CA ASN A 60 -4.72 -26.37 14.35
C ASN A 60 -5.07 -25.81 15.74
N GLY A 61 -6.37 -25.82 16.08
CA GLY A 61 -6.87 -25.31 17.36
C GLY A 61 -6.82 -23.78 17.49
N ARG A 62 -6.57 -23.05 16.41
CA ARG A 62 -6.61 -21.59 16.34
C ARG A 62 -7.74 -21.14 15.43
N LEU A 63 -8.26 -19.95 15.68
CA LEU A 63 -9.30 -19.36 14.85
C LEU A 63 -8.67 -18.58 13.69
N LEU A 64 -9.04 -18.96 12.48
CA LEU A 64 -8.72 -18.28 11.23
C LEU A 64 -9.88 -17.34 10.89
N CYS A 65 -9.55 -16.10 10.55
CA CYS A 65 -10.47 -15.09 10.04
C CYS A 65 -10.05 -14.75 8.61
N ALA A 66 -11.00 -14.73 7.68
CA ALA A 66 -10.79 -14.34 6.30
C ALA A 66 -11.87 -13.36 5.84
N LEU A 67 -11.49 -12.40 5.01
CA LEU A 67 -12.37 -11.47 4.34
C LEU A 67 -12.22 -11.69 2.83
N GLN A 68 -13.27 -12.21 2.21
CA GLN A 68 -13.36 -12.36 0.77
C GLN A 68 -13.99 -11.11 0.16
N ILE A 69 -13.32 -10.53 -0.83
CA ILE A 69 -13.73 -9.31 -1.54
C ILE A 69 -13.92 -9.69 -3.01
N HIS A 70 -15.11 -9.48 -3.56
CA HIS A 70 -15.44 -9.86 -4.94
C HIS A 70 -15.02 -8.79 -5.97
N ASP A 71 -13.76 -8.34 -5.91
CA ASP A 71 -13.22 -7.25 -6.75
C ASP A 71 -12.96 -7.66 -8.21
N ASP A 72 -12.83 -8.98 -8.49
CA ASP A 72 -12.58 -9.52 -9.83
C ASP A 72 -13.50 -10.69 -10.20
N GLY A 73 -14.81 -10.53 -9.97
CA GLY A 73 -15.78 -11.58 -10.28
C GLY A 73 -15.60 -12.81 -9.40
N ASP A 74 -15.23 -13.94 -10.01
CA ASP A 74 -15.00 -15.21 -9.28
C ASP A 74 -13.59 -15.30 -8.69
N ASP A 75 -12.63 -14.48 -9.13
CA ASP A 75 -11.23 -14.45 -8.66
C ASP A 75 -10.99 -13.32 -7.64
N GLY A 76 -11.92 -13.19 -6.69
CA GLY A 76 -11.89 -12.13 -5.69
C GLY A 76 -10.72 -12.27 -4.69
N GLY A 77 -10.18 -11.13 -4.25
CA GLY A 77 -9.13 -11.09 -3.24
C GLY A 77 -9.57 -11.64 -1.87
N ILE A 78 -8.67 -12.33 -1.18
CA ILE A 78 -8.89 -12.83 0.18
C ILE A 78 -7.83 -12.23 1.11
N LEU A 79 -8.28 -11.44 2.08
CA LEU A 79 -7.46 -11.00 3.21
C LEU A 79 -7.68 -11.95 4.36
N TRP A 80 -6.65 -12.32 5.11
CA TRP A 80 -6.84 -13.27 6.22
C TRP A 80 -5.86 -13.03 7.35
N SER A 81 -6.20 -13.55 8.52
CA SER A 81 -5.34 -13.56 9.70
C SER A 81 -5.74 -14.65 10.69
N ILE A 82 -4.84 -14.93 11.63
CA ILE A 82 -5.08 -15.89 12.71
C ILE A 82 -5.27 -15.10 14.00
N VAL A 83 -6.21 -15.53 14.83
CA VAL A 83 -6.43 -14.91 16.14
C VAL A 83 -5.23 -15.17 17.04
N GLU A 84 -4.61 -14.09 17.48
CA GLU A 84 -3.38 -14.10 18.26
C GLU A 84 -3.55 -13.47 19.63
N ARG A 85 -4.57 -12.64 19.82
CA ARG A 85 -4.74 -11.82 21.03
C ARG A 85 -6.11 -11.99 21.66
N GLU A 86 -6.18 -11.69 22.96
CA GLU A 86 -7.41 -11.80 23.71
C GLU A 86 -8.45 -10.77 23.25
N GLU A 87 -8.03 -9.56 22.89
CA GLU A 87 -8.90 -8.50 22.38
C GLU A 87 -9.58 -8.89 21.06
N GLU A 88 -8.83 -9.53 20.15
CA GLU A 88 -9.38 -10.11 18.92
C GLU A 88 -10.46 -11.15 19.23
N LEU A 89 -10.16 -12.07 20.15
CA LEU A 89 -11.09 -13.12 20.54
C LEU A 89 -12.34 -12.57 21.22
N ASN A 90 -12.19 -11.51 22.03
CA ASN A 90 -13.31 -10.82 22.66
C ASN A 90 -14.21 -10.12 21.64
N GLY A 91 -13.62 -9.50 20.61
CA GLY A 91 -14.37 -8.92 19.49
C GLY A 91 -15.19 -9.98 18.76
N ILE A 92 -14.58 -11.13 18.46
CA ILE A 92 -15.27 -12.26 17.83
C ILE A 92 -16.37 -12.83 18.72
N ARG A 93 -16.15 -12.94 20.04
CA ARG A 93 -17.19 -13.39 20.99
C ARG A 93 -18.35 -12.41 21.04
N GLY A 94 -18.10 -11.11 21.01
CA GLY A 94 -19.17 -10.11 20.95
C GLY A 94 -19.97 -10.24 19.65
N LEU A 95 -19.30 -10.38 18.52
CA LEU A 95 -19.95 -10.66 17.23
C LEU A 95 -20.82 -11.92 17.29
N ALA A 96 -20.30 -12.99 17.89
CA ALA A 96 -21.01 -14.27 18.01
C ALA A 96 -22.25 -14.19 18.91
N ARG A 97 -22.28 -13.26 19.88
CA ARG A 97 -23.46 -12.93 20.71
C ARG A 97 -24.47 -12.03 19.99
N GLY A 98 -24.19 -11.64 18.75
CA GLY A 98 -25.02 -10.74 17.97
C GLY A 98 -24.85 -9.27 18.36
N GLU A 99 -23.71 -8.88 18.95
CA GLU A 99 -23.40 -7.45 19.11
C GLU A 99 -23.17 -6.80 17.73
N PRO A 100 -23.49 -5.50 17.54
CA PRO A 100 -23.20 -4.79 16.30
C PRO A 100 -21.71 -4.79 15.97
N LEU A 101 -21.37 -4.89 14.68
CA LEU A 101 -19.98 -4.88 14.21
C LEU A 101 -19.64 -3.52 13.63
N VAL A 102 -18.54 -2.93 14.08
CA VAL A 102 -17.99 -1.72 13.44
C VAL A 102 -16.77 -2.10 12.60
N VAL A 103 -16.72 -1.62 11.37
CA VAL A 103 -15.64 -1.93 10.42
C VAL A 103 -14.90 -0.66 10.06
N PHE A 104 -13.57 -0.70 10.12
CA PHE A 104 -12.69 0.42 9.76
C PHE A 104 -11.74 0.00 8.63
N LEU A 105 -11.62 0.85 7.62
CA LEU A 105 -10.69 0.67 6.51
C LEU A 105 -9.41 1.47 6.74
N PHE A 106 -8.27 0.85 6.49
CA PHE A 106 -6.94 1.42 6.58
C PHE A 106 -6.19 1.23 5.27
N ASN A 107 -5.63 2.30 4.72
CA ASN A 107 -4.82 2.22 3.52
C ASN A 107 -3.42 1.63 3.80
N GLU A 108 -2.57 1.61 2.77
CA GLU A 108 -1.18 1.14 2.81
C GLU A 108 -0.37 1.75 3.96
N LEU A 109 -0.72 3.00 4.33
CA LEU A 109 -0.05 3.83 5.34
C LEU A 109 -0.57 3.61 6.76
N ALA A 110 -1.46 2.64 6.96
CA ALA A 110 -2.14 2.38 8.23
C ALA A 110 -2.97 3.57 8.74
N VAL A 111 -3.49 4.40 7.82
CA VAL A 111 -4.38 5.54 8.14
C VAL A 111 -5.83 5.14 7.94
N ASN A 112 -6.69 5.42 8.93
CA ASN A 112 -8.11 5.14 8.83
C ASN A 112 -8.78 6.08 7.81
N ILE A 113 -9.31 5.54 6.71
CA ILE A 113 -9.87 6.32 5.60
C ILE A 113 -11.40 6.26 5.51
N ALA A 114 -12.01 5.22 6.05
CA ALA A 114 -13.46 5.04 6.06
C ALA A 114 -13.89 4.10 7.18
N TRP A 115 -15.17 4.13 7.51
CA TRP A 115 -15.76 3.18 8.44
C TRP A 115 -17.24 2.94 8.15
N ASN A 116 -17.78 1.84 8.65
CA ASN A 116 -19.20 1.53 8.59
C ASN A 116 -19.63 0.73 9.83
N ASP A 117 -20.91 0.78 10.17
CA ASP A 117 -21.52 -0.06 11.18
C ASP A 117 -22.48 -1.07 10.55
N PHE A 118 -22.41 -2.30 11.04
CA PHE A 118 -23.25 -3.39 10.59
C PHE A 118 -24.17 -3.81 11.71
N THR A 119 -25.46 -3.93 11.37
CA THR A 119 -26.48 -4.43 12.28
C THR A 119 -26.13 -5.84 12.73
N THR A 120 -26.67 -6.21 13.89
CA THR A 120 -26.52 -7.52 14.51
C THR A 120 -26.75 -8.65 13.50
N LEU A 121 -25.77 -9.54 13.32
CA LEU A 121 -25.85 -10.69 12.40
C LEU A 121 -26.60 -11.90 13.01
N GLY A 122 -27.29 -11.70 14.13
CA GLY A 122 -27.88 -12.76 14.94
C GLY A 122 -26.86 -13.47 15.84
N ILE A 123 -27.32 -14.44 16.63
CA ILE A 123 -26.46 -15.28 17.46
C ILE A 123 -25.81 -16.34 16.56
N LEU A 124 -24.49 -16.48 16.67
CA LEU A 124 -23.69 -17.42 15.88
C LEU A 124 -23.13 -18.50 16.82
N ASP A 125 -23.94 -19.52 17.10
CA ASP A 125 -23.60 -20.58 18.07
C ASP A 125 -22.27 -21.28 17.72
N ARG A 126 -22.09 -21.62 16.45
CA ARG A 126 -20.86 -22.25 15.95
C ARG A 126 -19.61 -21.38 16.15
N LEU A 127 -19.72 -20.07 15.93
CA LEU A 127 -18.61 -19.15 16.17
C LEU A 127 -18.31 -19.03 17.67
N SER A 128 -19.36 -19.04 18.50
CA SER A 128 -19.23 -19.02 19.97
C SER A 128 -18.49 -20.27 20.47
N GLU A 129 -18.83 -21.45 19.97
CA GLU A 129 -18.15 -22.71 20.29
C GLU A 129 -16.67 -22.69 19.88
N TRP A 130 -16.37 -22.23 18.67
CA TRP A 130 -15.00 -22.10 18.19
C TRP A 130 -14.19 -21.09 19.01
N ALA A 131 -14.75 -19.93 19.32
CA ALA A 131 -14.10 -18.89 20.10
C ALA A 131 -13.91 -19.29 21.59
N ALA A 132 -14.68 -20.24 22.10
CA ALA A 132 -14.50 -20.80 23.44
C ALA A 132 -13.31 -21.78 23.51
N CYS A 133 -13.05 -22.51 22.42
CA CYS A 133 -12.00 -23.54 22.37
C CYS A 133 -10.70 -23.09 21.67
N ALA A 134 -10.71 -21.93 21.01
CA ALA A 134 -9.56 -21.43 20.27
C ALA A 134 -8.38 -21.07 21.18
N THR A 135 -7.20 -21.55 20.80
CA THR A 135 -5.92 -21.09 21.36
C THR A 135 -5.50 -19.78 20.71
N PHE A 136 -4.87 -18.91 21.49
CA PHE A 136 -4.30 -17.63 21.05
C PHE A 136 -2.88 -17.47 21.63
N GLY A 137 -2.16 -16.43 21.20
CA GLY A 137 -0.75 -16.20 21.47
C GLY A 137 0.11 -16.30 20.20
N GLN A 138 1.42 -16.14 20.36
CA GLN A 138 2.38 -16.05 19.25
C GLN A 138 2.23 -17.19 18.23
N VAL A 139 2.29 -16.82 16.95
CA VAL A 139 2.13 -17.74 15.80
C VAL A 139 3.42 -17.82 15.00
N ASP A 140 3.83 -19.03 14.63
CA ASP A 140 4.76 -19.23 13.53
C ASP A 140 3.98 -19.14 12.22
N HIS A 141 4.01 -17.95 11.60
CA HIS A 141 3.28 -17.68 10.37
C HIS A 141 3.78 -18.52 9.19
N SER A 142 5.05 -18.94 9.19
CA SER A 142 5.61 -19.76 8.11
C SER A 142 5.00 -21.16 8.11
N THR A 143 4.91 -21.77 9.29
CA THR A 143 4.26 -23.07 9.49
C THR A 143 2.76 -22.96 9.26
N MET A 144 2.12 -21.90 9.77
CA MET A 144 0.68 -21.72 9.61
C MET A 144 0.25 -21.53 8.17
N MET A 145 1.02 -20.79 7.35
CA MET A 145 0.74 -20.58 5.93
C MET A 145 0.54 -21.92 5.20
N ALA A 146 1.40 -22.91 5.44
CA ALA A 146 1.29 -24.22 4.79
C ALA A 146 -0.04 -24.95 5.12
N THR A 147 -0.60 -24.69 6.31
CA THR A 147 -1.85 -25.30 6.78
C THR A 147 -3.10 -24.48 6.42
N THR A 148 -2.98 -23.16 6.28
CA THR A 148 -4.10 -22.28 5.94
C THR A 148 -4.33 -22.19 4.44
N SER A 149 -3.28 -22.27 3.61
CA SER A 149 -3.42 -22.17 2.14
C SER A 149 -4.48 -23.13 1.56
N PRO A 150 -4.52 -24.44 1.89
CA PRO A 150 -5.56 -25.32 1.36
C PRO A 150 -6.98 -24.94 1.79
N LEU A 151 -7.14 -24.33 2.98
CA LEU A 151 -8.44 -23.84 3.46
C LEU A 151 -8.88 -22.60 2.70
N LEU A 152 -7.95 -21.67 2.45
CA LEU A 152 -8.20 -20.46 1.67
C LEU A 152 -8.52 -20.79 0.21
N ASP A 153 -7.83 -21.76 -0.39
CA ASP A 153 -8.13 -22.24 -1.76
C ASP A 153 -9.54 -22.86 -1.88
N ARG A 154 -10.05 -23.46 -0.80
CA ARG A 154 -11.41 -24.01 -0.74
C ARG A 154 -12.45 -22.90 -0.60
N LEU A 155 -12.18 -21.91 0.26
CA LEU A 155 -13.01 -20.71 0.39
C LEU A 155 -13.12 -19.98 -0.95
N HIS A 156 -11.98 -19.79 -1.63
CA HIS A 156 -11.92 -19.13 -2.92
C HIS A 156 -12.76 -19.85 -3.99
N ARG A 157 -12.66 -21.18 -4.08
CA ARG A 157 -13.39 -22.00 -5.06
C ARG A 157 -14.88 -22.15 -4.78
N ARG A 158 -15.40 -21.59 -3.68
CA ARG A 158 -16.81 -21.71 -3.25
C ARG A 158 -17.30 -23.16 -3.33
N VAL A 159 -16.53 -24.09 -2.77
CA VAL A 159 -16.93 -25.49 -2.73
C VAL A 159 -18.24 -25.57 -1.92
N GLU A 160 -19.36 -25.77 -2.61
CA GLU A 160 -20.67 -25.98 -1.98
C GLU A 160 -20.58 -27.16 -0.98
N ASP A 161 -21.26 -27.06 0.15
CA ASP A 161 -21.26 -28.05 1.25
C ASP A 161 -19.98 -28.15 2.10
N ASP A 162 -19.13 -27.11 2.10
CA ASP A 162 -17.97 -27.06 2.98
C ASP A 162 -18.34 -26.64 4.42
N ASP A 163 -18.70 -27.64 5.23
CA ASP A 163 -18.89 -27.53 6.69
C ASP A 163 -17.63 -27.09 7.45
N VAL A 164 -16.54 -26.68 6.80
CA VAL A 164 -15.35 -26.12 7.47
C VAL A 164 -15.49 -24.63 7.76
N TRP A 165 -16.19 -23.88 6.91
CA TRP A 165 -16.28 -22.42 7.02
C TRP A 165 -17.63 -21.97 7.59
N LEU A 166 -17.59 -20.96 8.45
CA LEU A 166 -18.75 -20.12 8.74
C LEU A 166 -18.59 -18.82 7.95
N VAL A 167 -19.48 -18.58 6.99
CA VAL A 167 -19.42 -17.40 6.10
C VAL A 167 -20.58 -16.45 6.42
N LEU A 168 -20.26 -15.16 6.56
CA LEU A 168 -21.19 -14.08 6.87
C LEU A 168 -21.10 -13.00 5.79
N GLU A 169 -22.23 -12.60 5.24
CA GLU A 169 -22.30 -11.44 4.34
C GLU A 169 -22.19 -10.16 5.16
N ILE A 170 -21.12 -9.38 4.94
CA ILE A 170 -20.87 -8.14 5.68
C ILE A 170 -20.64 -6.94 4.76
N GLY A 171 -21.06 -7.01 3.50
CA GLY A 171 -20.88 -5.88 2.58
C GLY A 171 -21.91 -5.80 1.48
N GLY A 172 -21.52 -5.26 0.32
CA GLY A 172 -22.45 -4.89 -0.74
C GLY A 172 -23.15 -3.53 -0.54
N ARG A 173 -22.75 -2.76 0.48
CA ARG A 173 -23.29 -1.41 0.76
C ARG A 173 -22.30 -0.33 0.32
N SER A 174 -22.82 0.77 -0.21
CA SER A 174 -22.06 1.96 -0.63
C SER A 174 -22.17 3.13 0.35
N ASP A 175 -22.68 2.91 1.56
CA ASP A 175 -22.95 3.94 2.57
C ASP A 175 -21.81 4.11 3.59
N TRP A 176 -20.59 3.79 3.18
CA TRP A 176 -19.39 4.00 3.97
C TRP A 176 -19.23 5.46 4.37
N ARG A 177 -18.85 5.68 5.64
CA ARG A 177 -18.63 7.01 6.20
C ARG A 177 -17.16 7.43 5.99
N PRO A 178 -16.89 8.53 5.28
CA PRO A 178 -15.53 8.99 5.04
C PRO A 178 -14.84 9.44 6.32
N VAL A 179 -13.55 9.15 6.43
CA VAL A 179 -12.65 9.75 7.42
C VAL A 179 -11.68 10.66 6.67
N ARG A 180 -11.85 11.96 6.86
CA ARG A 180 -11.04 12.99 6.20
C ARG A 180 -9.77 13.23 7.00
N ASN A 181 -8.64 12.85 6.42
CA ASN A 181 -7.33 13.01 7.06
C ASN A 181 -6.56 14.14 6.37
N HIS A 182 -5.94 15.01 7.16
CA HIS A 182 -5.04 16.03 6.64
C HIS A 182 -3.60 15.65 6.93
N PHE A 183 -2.79 15.58 5.90
CA PHE A 183 -1.35 15.52 6.04
C PHE A 183 -0.77 16.92 6.00
N ILE A 184 0.22 17.17 6.85
CA ILE A 184 0.95 18.42 6.93
C ILE A 184 2.39 18.13 6.52
N THR A 185 2.88 18.82 5.50
CA THR A 185 4.26 18.69 5.00
C THR A 185 5.23 19.54 5.82
N ALA A 186 6.53 19.32 5.65
CA ALA A 186 7.63 20.14 6.14
C ALA A 186 7.51 21.60 5.65
N GLY A 187 6.94 21.79 4.45
CA GLY A 187 6.59 23.11 3.91
C GLY A 187 5.32 23.74 4.51
N ALA A 188 4.73 23.13 5.53
CA ALA A 188 3.46 23.52 6.16
C ALA A 188 2.27 23.58 5.19
N SER A 189 2.33 22.85 4.06
CA SER A 189 1.15 22.64 3.22
C SER A 189 0.27 21.57 3.85
N SER A 190 -1.05 21.75 3.72
CA SER A 190 -2.02 20.75 4.16
C SER A 190 -2.77 20.19 2.96
N THR A 191 -2.75 18.86 2.82
CA THR A 191 -3.53 18.17 1.80
C THR A 191 -4.50 17.19 2.45
N LEU A 192 -5.74 17.22 1.98
CA LEU A 192 -6.77 16.26 2.36
C LEU A 192 -6.56 14.94 1.61
N ILE A 193 -6.52 13.85 2.36
CA ILE A 193 -6.67 12.50 1.83
C ILE A 193 -8.10 12.02 2.07
N ASP A 194 -8.75 11.68 0.97
CA ASP A 194 -10.13 11.21 0.95
C ASP A 194 -10.26 10.09 -0.09
N ILE A 195 -10.59 8.87 0.37
CA ILE A 195 -10.77 7.72 -0.52
C ILE A 195 -11.95 7.90 -1.49
N PHE A 196 -12.86 8.82 -1.20
CA PHE A 196 -14.03 9.11 -2.03
C PHE A 196 -13.79 10.25 -3.05
N ASP A 197 -12.58 10.85 -3.07
CA ASP A 197 -12.25 11.90 -4.03
C ASP A 197 -12.12 11.33 -5.45
N GLY A 198 -12.88 11.90 -6.39
CA GLY A 198 -12.84 11.53 -7.80
C GLY A 198 -11.51 11.85 -8.50
N ASN A 199 -10.69 12.73 -7.93
CA ASN A 199 -9.34 13.01 -8.42
C ASN A 199 -8.30 12.03 -7.86
N GLU A 200 -8.45 10.77 -8.25
CA GLU A 200 -7.61 9.66 -7.76
C GLU A 200 -6.12 9.80 -8.12
N GLY A 201 -5.82 10.50 -9.22
CA GLY A 201 -4.45 10.84 -9.62
C GLY A 201 -3.76 11.72 -8.58
N ASN A 202 -4.39 12.85 -8.26
CA ASN A 202 -3.90 13.74 -7.21
C ASN A 202 -3.82 13.03 -5.86
N GLN A 203 -4.82 12.24 -5.46
CA GLN A 203 -4.76 11.49 -4.19
C GLN A 203 -3.51 10.59 -4.12
N GLN A 204 -3.18 9.86 -5.19
CA GLN A 204 -1.99 9.02 -5.23
C GLN A 204 -0.68 9.84 -5.18
N GLU A 205 -0.61 10.96 -5.90
CA GLU A 205 0.54 11.87 -5.85
C GLU A 205 0.74 12.46 -4.45
N GLN A 206 -0.33 12.85 -3.76
CA GLN A 206 -0.26 13.43 -2.42
C GLN A 206 0.18 12.40 -1.37
N LEU A 207 -0.17 11.13 -1.54
CA LEU A 207 0.38 10.03 -0.72
C LEU A 207 1.90 9.89 -0.95
N ALA A 208 2.36 9.98 -2.20
CA ALA A 208 3.78 9.95 -2.54
C ALA A 208 4.53 11.16 -1.97
N VAL A 209 3.91 12.36 -2.00
CA VAL A 209 4.45 13.56 -1.38
C VAL A 209 4.65 13.30 0.10
N TRP A 210 3.60 12.87 0.80
CA TRP A 210 3.67 12.62 2.24
C TRP A 210 4.73 11.59 2.63
N LEU A 211 4.85 10.50 1.86
CA LEU A 211 5.87 9.47 2.09
C LEU A 211 7.29 10.01 1.92
N THR A 212 7.52 10.91 0.98
CA THR A 212 8.88 11.33 0.60
C THR A 212 9.29 12.68 1.19
N ASP A 213 8.36 13.43 1.77
CA ASP A 213 8.57 14.80 2.25
C ASP A 213 9.61 14.89 3.37
N ASN A 214 9.66 13.93 4.28
CA ASN A 214 10.64 13.92 5.39
C ASN A 214 12.05 13.50 4.97
N LEU A 215 12.26 13.12 3.71
CA LEU A 215 13.59 12.71 3.23
C LEU A 215 14.55 13.90 3.13
N LEU A 216 14.02 15.11 2.88
CA LEU A 216 14.79 16.35 2.74
C LEU A 216 14.26 17.42 3.70
N PRO A 217 15.13 18.26 4.30
CA PRO A 217 14.69 19.37 5.15
C PRO A 217 13.78 20.38 4.43
N THR A 218 13.93 20.52 3.11
CA THR A 218 13.14 21.41 2.26
C THR A 218 11.85 20.77 1.75
N GLY A 219 11.62 19.49 2.04
CA GLY A 219 10.53 18.72 1.47
C GLY A 219 10.76 18.30 0.02
N VAL A 220 9.76 17.61 -0.53
CA VAL A 220 9.70 17.20 -1.94
C VAL A 220 9.07 18.28 -2.80
N HIS A 221 9.56 18.47 -4.03
CA HIS A 221 8.96 19.39 -4.97
C HIS A 221 7.81 18.72 -5.72
N TYR A 222 6.58 19.17 -5.46
CA TYR A 222 5.39 18.73 -6.17
C TYR A 222 5.18 19.51 -7.49
N SER A 223 4.92 18.78 -8.58
CA SER A 223 4.70 19.27 -9.94
C SER A 223 5.72 20.31 -10.42
N PRO A 224 7.03 20.02 -10.40
CA PRO A 224 8.06 20.90 -10.96
C PRO A 224 7.78 21.21 -12.44
N GLN A 225 7.96 22.47 -12.80
CA GLN A 225 7.66 23.03 -14.12
C GLN A 225 8.93 23.33 -14.91
N ILE A 226 8.87 23.13 -16.23
CA ILE A 226 9.90 23.51 -17.20
C ILE A 226 9.30 24.32 -18.36
N PRO A 227 10.07 25.21 -19.01
CA PRO A 227 9.62 25.95 -20.19
C PRO A 227 9.20 25.04 -21.35
N LYS A 228 8.11 25.41 -22.05
CA LYS A 228 7.65 24.79 -23.30
C LYS A 228 6.92 25.82 -24.17
N GLY A 229 7.57 26.25 -25.25
CA GLY A 229 7.02 27.29 -26.12
C GLY A 229 6.81 28.59 -25.35
N ALA A 230 5.58 29.12 -25.36
CA ALA A 230 5.21 30.32 -24.63
C ALA A 230 4.76 30.08 -23.17
N GLY A 231 4.67 28.82 -22.74
CA GLY A 231 4.20 28.46 -21.39
C GLY A 231 5.17 27.53 -20.66
N THR A 232 4.67 26.89 -19.63
CA THR A 232 5.35 25.81 -18.92
C THR A 232 4.68 24.47 -19.19
N ARG A 233 5.40 23.40 -18.91
CA ARG A 233 4.82 22.07 -18.70
C ARG A 233 5.44 21.47 -17.44
N GLU A 234 4.74 20.51 -16.88
CA GLU A 234 5.28 19.64 -15.86
C GLU A 234 6.48 18.83 -16.38
N LEU A 235 7.51 18.73 -15.52
CA LEU A 235 8.69 17.90 -15.72
C LEU A 235 8.39 16.45 -15.34
N THR A 236 7.78 16.27 -14.17
CA THR A 236 7.38 15.02 -13.52
C THR A 236 6.48 15.38 -12.34
N ASP A 237 5.77 14.42 -11.74
CA ASP A 237 4.83 14.73 -10.65
C ASP A 237 5.55 15.11 -9.35
N LEU A 238 6.66 14.42 -9.01
CA LEU A 238 7.48 14.75 -7.83
C LEU A 238 8.98 14.76 -8.16
N LEU A 239 9.72 15.68 -7.54
CA LEU A 239 11.17 15.79 -7.65
C LEU A 239 11.81 15.96 -6.27
N LEU A 240 12.75 15.07 -5.95
CA LEU A 240 13.72 15.23 -4.87
C LEU A 240 15.09 15.49 -5.49
N SER A 241 15.86 16.42 -4.93
CA SER A 241 17.22 16.68 -5.38
C SER A 241 18.12 17.06 -4.22
N TYR A 242 19.35 16.52 -4.25
CA TYR A 242 20.37 16.74 -3.23
C TYR A 242 21.76 16.59 -3.85
N GLU A 243 22.82 16.81 -3.07
CA GLU A 243 24.19 16.92 -3.57
C GLU A 243 24.73 15.69 -4.32
N PHE A 244 24.16 14.50 -4.10
CA PHE A 244 24.61 13.27 -4.78
C PHE A 244 23.64 12.76 -5.86
N GLY A 245 22.50 13.42 -6.10
CA GLY A 245 21.57 12.96 -7.11
C GLY A 245 20.18 13.61 -7.12
N ALA A 246 19.31 13.03 -7.94
CA ALA A 246 17.91 13.42 -8.03
C ALA A 246 17.02 12.18 -8.15
N VAL A 247 15.80 12.29 -7.63
CA VAL A 247 14.75 11.28 -7.77
C VAL A 247 13.54 11.94 -8.42
N LEU A 248 13.10 11.39 -9.55
CA LEU A 248 11.92 11.82 -10.26
C LEU A 248 10.84 10.75 -10.12
N ILE A 249 9.62 11.13 -9.75
CA ILE A 249 8.50 10.20 -9.58
C ILE A 249 7.38 10.61 -10.52
N GLU A 250 6.97 9.66 -11.37
CA GLU A 250 5.78 9.79 -12.20
C GLU A 250 4.71 8.78 -11.73
N SER A 251 3.59 9.31 -11.26
CA SER A 251 2.43 8.58 -10.79
C SER A 251 1.46 8.24 -11.92
N LYS A 252 0.86 7.06 -11.84
CA LYS A 252 -0.20 6.60 -12.75
C LYS A 252 -1.32 5.94 -11.95
N ALA A 253 -2.33 6.71 -11.57
CA ALA A 253 -3.51 6.20 -10.91
C ALA A 253 -4.53 5.59 -11.89
N LEU A 254 -5.42 4.73 -11.37
CA LEU A 254 -6.56 4.19 -12.09
C LEU A 254 -7.83 4.88 -11.62
N SER A 255 -8.43 5.74 -12.46
CA SER A 255 -9.71 6.38 -12.14
C SER A 255 -10.85 5.37 -12.20
N ILE A 256 -11.23 4.79 -11.07
CA ILE A 256 -12.30 3.79 -10.92
C ILE A 256 -13.58 4.39 -10.30
N LEU A 257 -13.48 5.41 -9.43
CA LEU A 257 -14.63 6.02 -8.76
C LEU A 257 -15.55 6.76 -9.74
N THR A 258 -14.99 7.28 -10.84
CA THR A 258 -15.73 8.02 -11.85
C THR A 258 -16.35 7.12 -12.93
N ARG A 259 -16.29 5.80 -12.79
CA ARG A 259 -16.80 4.86 -13.79
C ARG A 259 -18.21 4.39 -13.45
N GLU A 260 -19.07 4.29 -14.46
CA GLU A 260 -20.42 3.74 -14.31
C GLU A 260 -20.40 2.26 -13.90
N ARG A 261 -19.41 1.51 -14.38
CA ARG A 261 -19.20 0.09 -14.04
C ARG A 261 -17.78 -0.14 -13.56
N LEU A 262 -17.67 -0.82 -12.43
CA LEU A 262 -16.39 -1.29 -11.90
C LEU A 262 -15.67 -2.15 -12.96
N PRO A 263 -14.40 -1.83 -13.27
CA PRO A 263 -13.64 -2.62 -14.21
C PRO A 263 -13.22 -3.96 -13.58
N ASP A 264 -13.08 -4.99 -14.40
CA ASP A 264 -12.38 -6.22 -14.02
C ASP A 264 -10.85 -5.97 -13.96
N ARG A 265 -10.10 -6.88 -13.31
CA ARG A 265 -8.64 -6.76 -13.23
C ARG A 265 -8.01 -6.84 -14.61
N ALA A 266 -8.54 -7.60 -15.55
CA ALA A 266 -8.00 -7.68 -16.92
C ALA A 266 -7.97 -6.31 -17.62
N LYS A 267 -9.02 -5.50 -17.46
CA LYS A 267 -9.09 -4.12 -17.98
C LYS A 267 -8.13 -3.20 -17.24
N LEU A 268 -7.96 -3.37 -15.93
CA LEU A 268 -6.97 -2.62 -15.15
C LEU A 268 -5.54 -2.95 -15.59
N LYS A 269 -5.19 -4.23 -15.73
CA LYS A 269 -3.89 -4.74 -16.21
C LYS A 269 -3.49 -4.17 -17.57
N ARG A 270 -4.42 -4.15 -18.53
CA ARG A 270 -4.19 -3.55 -19.86
C ARG A 270 -3.94 -2.05 -19.78
N LYS A 271 -4.72 -1.34 -18.96
CA LYS A 271 -4.57 0.12 -18.80
C LYS A 271 -3.23 0.46 -18.15
N ILE A 272 -2.88 -0.20 -17.04
CA ILE A 272 -1.64 0.10 -16.34
C ILE A 272 -0.42 -0.21 -17.20
N SER A 273 -0.45 -1.28 -18.01
CA SER A 273 0.63 -1.61 -18.94
C SER A 273 0.90 -0.50 -19.97
N SER A 274 -0.14 0.18 -20.46
CA SER A 274 0.03 1.33 -21.36
C SER A 274 0.57 2.55 -20.61
N ASP A 275 0.09 2.77 -19.39
CA ASP A 275 0.42 3.95 -18.59
C ASP A 275 1.86 3.88 -18.05
N ILE A 276 2.35 2.71 -17.67
CA ILE A 276 3.76 2.49 -17.28
C ILE A 276 4.71 2.83 -18.44
N LYS A 277 4.42 2.35 -19.66
CA LYS A 277 5.24 2.66 -20.85
C LYS A 277 5.32 4.17 -21.12
N LYS A 278 4.21 4.88 -20.96
CA LYS A 278 4.17 6.34 -21.09
C LYS A 278 4.98 7.01 -19.99
N ALA A 279 4.84 6.57 -18.73
CA ALA A 279 5.55 7.12 -17.59
C ALA A 279 7.07 7.04 -17.76
N PHE A 280 7.59 5.87 -18.14
CA PHE A 280 9.04 5.73 -18.42
C PHE A 280 9.50 6.60 -19.59
N ALA A 281 8.69 6.77 -20.63
CA ALA A 281 9.01 7.68 -21.74
C ALA A 281 9.06 9.15 -21.29
N GLN A 282 8.13 9.57 -20.41
CA GLN A 282 8.11 10.90 -19.80
C GLN A 282 9.36 11.12 -18.94
N LEU A 283 9.68 10.19 -18.03
CA LEU A 283 10.85 10.26 -17.15
C LEU A 283 12.17 10.27 -17.93
N ARG A 284 12.28 9.50 -19.01
CA ARG A 284 13.42 9.57 -19.94
C ARG A 284 13.56 10.97 -20.55
N GLY A 285 12.43 11.58 -20.94
CA GLY A 285 12.38 12.96 -21.42
C GLY A 285 12.77 13.98 -20.35
N ALA A 286 12.36 13.75 -19.10
CA ALA A 286 12.67 14.59 -17.95
C ALA A 286 14.17 14.59 -17.63
N ILE A 287 14.82 13.41 -17.58
CA ILE A 287 16.28 13.31 -17.40
C ILE A 287 17.01 14.08 -18.51
N ARG A 288 16.60 13.94 -19.77
CA ARG A 288 17.22 14.66 -20.89
C ARG A 288 17.08 16.17 -20.73
N ALA A 289 15.92 16.65 -20.27
CA ALA A 289 15.68 18.07 -20.04
C ALA A 289 16.54 18.61 -18.88
N LEU A 290 16.69 17.83 -17.79
CA LEU A 290 17.58 18.19 -16.69
C LEU A 290 19.03 18.30 -17.15
N ARG A 291 19.53 17.33 -17.92
CA ARG A 291 20.89 17.34 -18.47
C ARG A 291 21.16 18.49 -19.45
N SER A 292 20.14 19.00 -20.13
CA SER A 292 20.29 20.15 -21.01
C SER A 292 20.35 21.50 -20.27
N GLY A 293 20.42 21.49 -18.94
CA GLY A 293 20.48 22.71 -18.13
C GLY A 293 19.17 23.52 -18.14
N ILE A 294 18.02 22.89 -18.46
CA ILE A 294 16.75 23.62 -18.52
C ILE A 294 16.40 24.21 -17.14
N LEU A 295 15.84 25.41 -17.11
CA LEU A 295 15.32 26.01 -15.88
C LEU A 295 14.17 25.16 -15.34
N VAL A 296 14.24 24.81 -14.06
CA VAL A 296 13.18 24.11 -13.34
C VAL A 296 12.62 25.05 -12.30
N THR A 297 11.30 25.14 -12.21
CA THR A 297 10.60 26.02 -11.27
C THR A 297 9.54 25.26 -10.49
N GLY A 298 9.24 25.67 -9.26
CA GLY A 298 8.04 25.22 -8.55
C GLY A 298 6.76 25.81 -9.16
N LEU A 299 5.60 25.35 -8.68
CA LEU A 299 4.29 25.88 -9.09
C LEU A 299 4.12 27.39 -8.82
N LYS A 300 4.86 27.94 -7.85
CA LYS A 300 4.85 29.38 -7.53
C LYS A 300 5.84 30.19 -8.38
N GLY A 301 6.56 29.54 -9.31
CA GLY A 301 7.56 30.16 -10.18
C GLY A 301 8.93 30.35 -9.55
N ASP A 302 9.13 29.89 -8.31
CA ASP A 302 10.44 29.85 -7.65
C ASP A 302 11.38 28.89 -8.37
N THR A 303 12.63 29.30 -8.56
CA THR A 303 13.64 28.46 -9.23
C THR A 303 14.10 27.36 -8.31
N LEU A 304 14.08 26.12 -8.80
CA LEU A 304 14.54 24.95 -8.06
C LEU A 304 16.00 24.66 -8.41
N LEU A 305 16.83 24.48 -7.38
CA LEU A 305 18.17 23.94 -7.54
C LEU A 305 18.05 22.42 -7.73
N VAL A 306 18.56 21.91 -8.85
CA VAL A 306 18.47 20.49 -9.20
C VAL A 306 19.85 20.00 -9.58
N GLU A 307 20.28 18.92 -8.94
CA GLU A 307 21.46 18.14 -9.27
C GLU A 307 21.26 17.41 -10.61
N ARG A 308 22.26 17.47 -11.49
CA ARG A 308 22.14 17.11 -12.91
C ARG A 308 23.27 16.21 -13.42
N GLU A 309 24.37 16.17 -12.69
CA GLU A 309 25.58 15.43 -13.08
C GLU A 309 25.48 13.97 -12.64
N SER A 310 24.99 13.74 -11.42
CA SER A 310 24.77 12.38 -10.92
C SER A 310 23.62 11.67 -11.64
N PRO A 311 23.69 10.33 -11.80
CA PRO A 311 22.56 9.53 -12.27
C PRO A 311 21.30 9.77 -11.44
N ALA A 312 20.18 10.03 -12.10
CA ALA A 312 18.90 10.18 -11.41
C ALA A 312 18.21 8.83 -11.23
N HIS A 313 17.58 8.62 -10.09
CA HIS A 313 16.59 7.57 -9.92
C HIS A 313 15.26 8.03 -10.53
N VAL A 314 14.58 7.14 -11.23
CA VAL A 314 13.25 7.43 -11.78
C VAL A 314 12.26 6.36 -11.33
N ILE A 315 11.18 6.78 -10.69
CA ILE A 315 10.17 5.91 -10.12
C ILE A 315 8.89 6.09 -10.92
N VAL A 316 8.41 5.00 -11.52
CA VAL A 316 7.01 4.92 -11.95
C VAL A 316 6.20 4.38 -10.78
N LEU A 317 5.27 5.19 -10.28
CA LEU A 317 4.40 4.83 -9.15
C LEU A 317 3.03 4.40 -9.67
N VAL A 318 2.68 3.14 -9.43
CA VAL A 318 1.39 2.54 -9.83
C VAL A 318 0.51 2.29 -8.60
N PRO A 319 -0.82 2.13 -8.72
CA PRO A 319 -1.68 1.85 -7.58
C PRO A 319 -1.44 0.47 -6.97
N ASP A 320 -0.99 -0.50 -7.77
CA ASP A 320 -0.83 -1.89 -7.34
C ASP A 320 0.12 -2.64 -8.31
N LEU A 321 1.19 -3.22 -7.80
CA LEU A 321 2.16 -4.00 -8.58
C LEU A 321 1.57 -5.32 -9.12
N GLU A 322 0.53 -5.88 -8.51
CA GLU A 322 -0.14 -7.10 -9.00
C GLU A 322 -0.80 -6.91 -10.38
N LEU A 323 -1.07 -5.67 -10.76
CA LEU A 323 -1.63 -5.33 -12.06
C LEU A 323 -0.61 -5.37 -13.19
N VAL A 324 0.68 -5.61 -12.90
CA VAL A 324 1.73 -5.72 -13.91
C VAL A 324 1.81 -7.17 -14.40
N GLU A 325 1.11 -7.45 -15.51
CA GLU A 325 1.01 -8.79 -16.10
C GLU A 325 2.31 -9.24 -16.80
N ASP A 326 2.87 -8.37 -17.64
CA ASP A 326 4.11 -8.64 -18.38
C ASP A 326 5.34 -8.18 -17.58
N ARG A 327 5.62 -8.89 -16.48
CA ARG A 327 6.79 -8.61 -15.63
C ARG A 327 8.11 -8.73 -16.39
N ALA A 328 8.15 -9.58 -17.42
CA ALA A 328 9.33 -9.81 -18.26
C ALA A 328 9.66 -8.61 -19.15
N ALA A 329 8.65 -7.85 -19.61
CA ALA A 329 8.87 -6.60 -20.35
C ALA A 329 9.64 -5.53 -19.54
N TYR A 330 9.65 -5.64 -18.21
CA TYR A 330 10.41 -4.77 -17.31
C TYR A 330 11.61 -5.49 -16.68
N GLY A 331 12.18 -6.46 -17.39
CA GLY A 331 13.35 -7.24 -16.99
C GLY A 331 14.70 -6.59 -17.28
N ILE A 332 15.75 -7.41 -17.22
CA ILE A 332 17.16 -6.98 -17.34
C ILE A 332 17.42 -6.17 -18.62
N GLU A 333 16.87 -6.58 -19.76
CA GLU A 333 17.09 -5.87 -21.02
C GLU A 333 16.43 -4.49 -21.03
N PHE A 334 15.24 -4.35 -20.43
CA PHE A 334 14.61 -3.05 -20.25
C PHE A 334 15.46 -2.15 -19.35
N ILE A 335 15.94 -2.68 -18.21
CA ILE A 335 16.81 -1.94 -17.28
C ILE A 335 18.05 -1.43 -18.00
N ARG A 336 18.76 -2.32 -18.71
CA ARG A 336 19.98 -1.98 -19.47
C ARG A 336 19.72 -0.96 -20.56
N GLU A 337 18.63 -1.11 -21.34
CA GLU A 337 18.27 -0.17 -22.38
C GLU A 337 17.94 1.20 -21.79
N PHE A 338 17.15 1.24 -20.73
CA PHE A 338 16.77 2.47 -20.05
C PHE A 338 18.01 3.20 -19.51
N THR A 339 18.86 2.50 -18.77
CA THR A 339 20.09 3.07 -18.20
C THR A 339 21.04 3.53 -19.30
N ARG A 340 21.21 2.78 -20.40
CA ARG A 340 22.06 3.21 -21.52
C ARG A 340 21.53 4.46 -22.23
N ALA A 341 20.21 4.52 -22.46
CA ALA A 341 19.59 5.59 -23.22
C ALA A 341 19.41 6.89 -22.43
N SER A 342 19.22 6.78 -21.12
CA SER A 342 18.91 7.92 -20.24
C SER A 342 20.00 8.23 -19.23
N GLY A 343 20.87 7.27 -18.92
CA GLY A 343 21.82 7.33 -17.80
C GLY A 343 21.17 7.47 -16.41
N GLY A 344 19.88 7.13 -16.26
CA GLY A 344 19.18 7.06 -14.98
C GLY A 344 18.82 5.63 -14.58
N PHE A 345 18.40 5.45 -13.33
CA PHE A 345 18.09 4.18 -12.71
C PHE A 345 16.57 3.97 -12.59
N PRO A 346 15.98 3.04 -13.36
CA PRO A 346 14.53 2.85 -13.40
C PRO A 346 14.01 2.02 -12.22
N HIS A 347 12.87 2.43 -11.69
CA HIS A 347 12.13 1.74 -10.64
C HIS A 347 10.65 1.69 -11.01
N LEU A 348 9.97 0.62 -10.61
CA LEU A 348 8.52 0.47 -10.69
C LEU A 348 8.04 0.06 -9.30
N LEU A 349 7.29 0.94 -8.65
CA LEU A 349 6.81 0.78 -7.28
C LEU A 349 5.29 0.96 -7.24
N ASP A 350 4.63 0.35 -6.27
CA ASP A 350 3.35 0.84 -5.76
C ASP A 350 3.54 1.64 -4.46
N ILE A 351 2.43 2.07 -3.85
CA ILE A 351 2.46 2.86 -2.61
C ILE A 351 3.04 2.05 -1.45
N SER A 352 2.77 0.74 -1.38
CA SER A 352 3.31 -0.12 -0.32
C SER A 352 4.82 -0.26 -0.45
N GLU A 353 5.32 -0.45 -1.66
CA GLU A 353 6.76 -0.50 -1.93
C GLU A 353 7.45 0.85 -1.69
N LEU A 354 6.84 1.96 -2.09
CA LEU A 354 7.39 3.28 -1.78
C LEU A 354 7.49 3.50 -0.26
N LEU A 355 6.47 3.12 0.49
CA LEU A 355 6.49 3.14 1.97
C LEU A 355 7.66 2.29 2.51
N ARG A 356 7.84 1.06 2.02
CA ARG A 356 8.93 0.17 2.46
C ARG A 356 10.32 0.75 2.18
N VAL A 357 10.53 1.33 0.99
CA VAL A 357 11.80 1.97 0.62
C VAL A 357 12.07 3.20 1.50
N VAL A 358 11.06 4.02 1.79
CA VAL A 358 11.18 5.17 2.70
C VAL A 358 11.49 4.71 4.13
N GLN A 359 10.76 3.73 4.66
CA GLN A 359 11.00 3.19 6.00
C GLN A 359 12.40 2.61 6.13
N ALA A 360 12.87 1.87 5.12
CA ALA A 360 14.24 1.36 5.08
C ALA A 360 15.26 2.51 5.14
N ALA A 361 15.04 3.59 4.39
CA ALA A 361 15.89 4.77 4.42
C ALA A 361 15.93 5.43 5.81
N GLU A 362 14.77 5.61 6.46
CA GLU A 362 14.69 6.15 7.82
C GLU A 362 15.42 5.26 8.83
N MET A 363 15.24 3.94 8.75
CA MET A 363 15.91 2.97 9.64
C MET A 363 17.43 2.96 9.44
N ILE A 364 17.91 3.05 8.20
CA ILE A 364 19.35 3.12 7.87
C ILE A 364 19.92 4.44 8.40
N ALA A 365 19.25 5.57 8.14
CA ALA A 365 19.69 6.89 8.61
C ALA A 365 19.74 6.96 10.14
N ALA A 366 18.75 6.41 10.84
CA ALA A 366 18.70 6.38 12.31
C ALA A 366 19.85 5.58 12.95
N ARG A 367 20.46 4.64 12.23
CA ARG A 367 21.64 3.88 12.67
C ARG A 367 22.96 4.54 12.27
N GLY A 368 22.94 5.44 11.28
CA GLY A 368 24.09 6.19 10.81
C GLY A 368 24.40 7.41 11.69
N LYS A 369 25.67 7.84 11.71
CA LYS A 369 26.07 9.09 12.38
C LYS A 369 25.98 10.32 11.46
N THR A 370 26.23 10.11 10.18
CA THR A 370 26.28 11.17 9.15
C THR A 370 25.35 10.93 7.98
N THR A 371 24.72 9.76 7.92
CA THR A 371 23.80 9.37 6.84
C THR A 371 22.47 10.09 7.03
N THR A 372 22.08 10.92 6.07
CA THR A 372 20.76 11.55 6.06
C THR A 372 19.71 10.57 5.50
N PRO A 373 18.40 10.78 5.77
CA PRO A 373 17.34 10.00 5.16
C PRO A 373 17.41 9.99 3.62
N MET A 374 17.70 11.12 2.98
CA MET A 374 17.87 11.17 1.52
C MET A 374 19.05 10.33 1.01
N MET A 375 20.21 10.38 1.68
CA MET A 375 21.37 9.55 1.32
C MET A 375 21.04 8.06 1.46
N ALA A 376 20.34 7.69 2.55
CA ALA A 376 19.91 6.32 2.76
C ALA A 376 18.88 5.86 1.73
N PHE A 377 17.97 6.75 1.31
CA PHE A 377 16.96 6.47 0.29
C PHE A 377 17.58 6.22 -1.08
N ASP A 378 18.51 7.08 -1.51
CA ASP A 378 19.29 6.91 -2.75
C ASP A 378 20.10 5.59 -2.76
N TYR A 379 20.81 5.33 -1.66
CA TYR A 379 21.52 4.07 -1.47
C TYR A 379 20.59 2.86 -1.56
N TYR A 380 19.46 2.89 -0.85
CA TYR A 380 18.54 1.76 -0.82
C TYR A 380 17.83 1.54 -2.16
N LEU A 381 17.53 2.60 -2.91
CA LEU A 381 17.07 2.48 -4.30
C LEU A 381 18.14 1.85 -5.20
N THR A 382 19.42 2.15 -5.00
CA THR A 382 20.51 1.49 -5.73
C THR A 382 20.54 -0.01 -5.42
N GLN A 383 20.48 -0.38 -4.14
CA GLN A 383 20.40 -1.78 -3.70
C GLN A 383 19.17 -2.49 -4.26
N ARG A 384 18.01 -1.82 -4.29
CA ARG A 384 16.80 -2.34 -4.91
C ARG A 384 17.00 -2.62 -6.40
N LEU A 385 17.69 -1.74 -7.14
CA LEU A 385 17.95 -1.98 -8.56
C LEU A 385 18.84 -3.21 -8.78
N GLU A 386 19.85 -3.42 -7.94
CA GLU A 386 20.69 -4.63 -7.97
C GLU A 386 19.84 -5.89 -7.75
N GLN A 387 18.98 -5.89 -6.74
CA GLN A 387 18.04 -6.98 -6.49
C GLN A 387 17.05 -7.19 -7.65
N ALA A 388 16.60 -6.11 -8.31
CA ALA A 388 15.72 -6.21 -9.48
C ALA A 388 16.42 -6.84 -10.69
N VAL A 389 17.72 -6.58 -10.86
CA VAL A 389 18.55 -7.24 -11.88
C VAL A 389 18.68 -8.72 -11.57
N ASP A 390 18.96 -9.08 -10.31
CA ASP A 390 19.08 -10.48 -9.87
C ASP A 390 17.77 -11.26 -10.01
N ALA A 391 16.64 -10.63 -9.66
CA ALA A 391 15.30 -11.19 -9.82
C ALA A 391 14.81 -11.22 -11.28
N GLY A 392 15.49 -10.51 -12.19
CA GLY A 392 15.13 -10.43 -13.59
C GLY A 392 13.93 -9.53 -13.91
N THR A 393 13.47 -8.68 -12.99
CA THR A 393 12.33 -7.78 -13.17
C THR A 393 12.37 -6.58 -12.22
N LEU A 394 11.85 -5.41 -12.65
CA LEU A 394 11.60 -4.27 -11.77
C LEU A 394 10.42 -4.48 -10.80
N CYS A 395 9.58 -5.49 -11.06
CA CYS A 395 8.37 -5.81 -10.30
C CYS A 395 8.71 -6.68 -9.08
N ILE A 396 9.57 -6.15 -8.21
CA ILE A 396 9.99 -6.81 -6.97
C ILE A 396 9.45 -6.07 -5.75
N GLU A 397 9.20 -6.83 -4.70
CA GLU A 397 8.98 -6.33 -3.35
C GLU A 397 10.25 -6.52 -2.53
N VAL A 398 10.65 -5.50 -1.76
CA VAL A 398 11.87 -5.57 -0.94
C VAL A 398 11.57 -5.39 0.55
N LEU A 399 12.29 -6.15 1.37
CA LEU A 399 12.24 -6.04 2.82
C LEU A 399 13.65 -5.83 3.36
N LEU A 400 13.84 -4.75 4.11
CA LEU A 400 15.10 -4.50 4.81
C LEU A 400 15.22 -5.45 6.01
N GLN A 401 16.31 -6.21 6.05
CA GLN A 401 16.70 -7.02 7.20
C GLN A 401 18.09 -6.58 7.66
N PHE A 402 18.21 -6.28 8.94
CA PHE A 402 19.51 -6.08 9.56
C PHE A 402 19.99 -7.41 10.11
N THR A 403 21.14 -7.87 9.66
CA THR A 403 21.85 -8.94 10.33
C THR A 403 22.50 -8.36 11.59
N GLU A 404 22.26 -8.96 12.74
CA GLU A 404 23.09 -8.66 13.91
C GLU A 404 24.52 -9.10 13.56
N ALA A 405 25.47 -8.17 13.62
CA ALA A 405 26.87 -8.54 13.50
C ALA A 405 27.17 -9.53 14.63
N GLU A 406 27.71 -10.70 14.29
CA GLU A 406 28.30 -11.60 15.27
C GLU A 406 29.20 -10.75 16.16
N THR A 407 28.83 -10.57 17.42
CA THR A 407 29.72 -10.01 18.42
C THR A 407 30.89 -10.99 18.50
N GLU A 408 31.96 -10.69 17.78
CA GLU A 408 33.29 -11.26 18.01
C GLU A 408 33.65 -10.92 19.46
N THR A 409 33.30 -11.83 20.36
CA THR A 409 33.87 -11.90 21.70
C THR A 409 35.35 -12.20 21.54
N ASN A 410 36.17 -11.15 21.55
CA ASN A 410 37.59 -11.25 21.85
C ASN A 410 37.82 -11.52 23.34
#